data_AF-A0AAW4UGD4-F1
#
_entry.id   AF-A0AAW4UGD4-F1
#
_cell.length_a   1.000
_cell.length_b   1.000
_cell.length_c   1.000
_cell.angle_alpha   90.00
_cell.angle_beta   90.00
_cell.angle_gamma   90.00
#
_symmetry.space_group_name_H-M   'P 1'
#
loop_
_entity.id
_entity.type
_entity.pdbx_description
1 polymer ?
#
loop_
_entity_poly.entity_id
_entity_poly.type
_entity_poly.pdbx_seq_one_letter_code
_entity_poly.pdbx_strand_id
1 'polypeptide(L)' 'GLKRGPFGGALKKEIFIEEGYAVYEQANAIYDNQTFRYFIDENKFNEMKNFSVKADDIIMSCSGTIGKL' A
#
# COMPACT_ATOMS: atom_id res chain seq x y z
N GLY A 1 -3.81 -12.92 11.40
CA GLY A 1 -4.14 -13.72 10.21
C GLY A 1 -3.64 -13.01 8.97
N LEU A 2 -3.26 -13.73 7.93
CA LEU A 2 -2.78 -13.15 6.67
C LEU A 2 -3.93 -12.40 5.98
N LYS A 3 -3.70 -11.14 5.61
CA LYS A 3 -4.65 -10.33 4.85
C LYS A 3 -4.06 -10.02 3.49
N ARG A 4 -4.83 -10.26 2.43
CA ARG A 4 -4.50 -9.70 1.11
C ARG A 4 -4.82 -8.21 1.14
N GLY A 5 -3.93 -7.41 0.54
CA GLY A 5 -4.14 -5.97 0.43
C GLY A 5 -5.44 -5.62 -0.31
N PRO A 6 -5.91 -4.38 -0.21
CA PRO A 6 -7.09 -3.92 -0.92
C PRO A 6 -6.84 -4.00 -2.44
N PHE A 7 -7.73 -4.66 -3.19
CA PHE A 7 -7.62 -4.78 -4.64
C PHE A 7 -8.00 -3.45 -5.33
N GLY A 8 -7.41 -3.21 -6.51
CA GLY A 8 -7.23 -1.91 -7.20
C GLY A 8 -8.45 -1.06 -7.59
N GLY A 9 -9.58 -1.16 -6.87
CA GLY A 9 -10.67 -0.20 -6.89
C GLY A 9 -10.75 0.70 -5.65
N ALA A 10 -10.06 0.35 -4.56
CA ALA A 10 -10.15 1.07 -3.28
C ALA A 10 -9.29 2.35 -3.21
N LEU A 11 -8.19 2.37 -3.96
CA LEU A 11 -7.27 3.50 -4.06
C LEU A 11 -7.32 4.09 -5.47
N LYS A 12 -8.10 5.14 -5.67
CA LYS A 12 -8.23 5.88 -6.93
C LYS A 12 -7.38 7.15 -6.89
N LYS A 13 -6.99 7.68 -8.05
CA LYS A 13 -6.20 8.94 -8.12
C LYS A 13 -6.89 10.12 -7.43
N GLU A 14 -8.22 10.13 -7.41
CA GLU A 14 -9.05 11.22 -6.88
C GLU A 14 -9.02 11.32 -5.35
N ILE A 15 -8.66 10.24 -4.64
CA ILE A 15 -8.60 10.23 -3.17
C ILE A 15 -7.21 10.60 -2.64
N PHE A 16 -6.23 10.80 -3.54
CA PHE A 16 -4.88 11.15 -3.14
C PHE A 16 -4.78 12.64 -2.87
N ILE A 17 -4.11 12.94 -1.76
CA ILE A 17 -3.84 14.30 -1.30
C ILE A 17 -2.32 14.54 -1.26
N GLU A 18 -1.92 15.81 -1.11
CA GLU A 18 -0.50 16.19 -1.09
C GLU A 18 0.22 15.69 0.16
N GLU A 19 -0.43 15.75 1.33
CA GLU A 19 0.15 15.36 2.63
C GLU A 19 -0.90 14.64 3.50
N GLY A 20 -0.50 13.57 4.17
CA GLY A 20 -1.40 12.78 5.01
C GLY A 20 -0.83 11.41 5.37
N TYR A 21 -1.70 10.40 5.46
CA TYR A 21 -1.29 9.03 5.70
C TYR A 21 -0.67 8.44 4.44
N ALA A 22 0.58 8.00 4.53
CA ALA A 22 1.29 7.42 3.40
C ALA A 22 0.66 6.11 2.92
N VAL A 23 0.50 5.98 1.60
CA VAL A 23 0.09 4.74 0.96
C VAL A 23 1.34 3.89 0.69
N TYR A 24 1.36 2.69 1.26
CA TYR A 24 2.45 1.74 1.07
C TYR A 24 2.20 0.90 -0.19
N GLU A 25 3.03 1.07 -1.22
CA GLU A 25 2.93 0.39 -2.50
C GLU A 25 3.80 -0.88 -2.55
N GLN A 26 3.56 -1.76 -3.54
CA GLN A 26 4.40 -2.96 -3.74
C GLN A 26 5.88 -2.62 -3.95
N ALA A 27 6.17 -1.50 -4.63
CA ALA A 27 7.55 -1.05 -4.84
C ALA A 27 8.25 -0.70 -3.51
N ASN A 28 7.53 -0.17 -2.51
CA ASN A 28 8.10 0.11 -1.19
C ASN A 28 8.59 -1.18 -0.53
N ALA A 29 7.80 -2.26 -0.60
CA ALA A 29 8.19 -3.57 -0.08
C ALA A 29 9.30 -4.24 -0.88
N ILE A 30 9.28 -4.15 -2.22
CA ILE A 30 10.26 -4.82 -3.08
C ILE A 30 11.64 -4.19 -2.97
N TYR A 31 11.71 -2.85 -2.85
CA TYR A 31 12.97 -2.11 -2.86
C TYR A 31 13.40 -1.60 -1.48
N ASP A 32 12.70 -1.99 -0.41
CA ASP A 32 12.91 -1.47 0.95
C ASP A 32 13.01 0.06 1.00
N ASN A 33 12.12 0.73 0.27
CA ASN A 33 12.12 2.18 0.10
C ASN A 33 11.01 2.82 0.93
N GLN A 34 11.37 3.73 1.83
CA GLN A 34 10.42 4.49 2.65
C GLN A 34 10.04 5.85 2.03
N THR A 35 10.31 6.05 0.74
CA THR A 35 9.81 7.22 -0.01
C THR A 35 8.39 6.95 -0.50
N PHE A 36 7.45 7.79 -0.08
CA PHE A 36 6.03 7.64 -0.41
C PHE A 36 5.60 8.67 -1.45
N ARG A 37 4.80 8.21 -2.43
CA ARG A 37 4.31 9.05 -3.54
C ARG A 37 2.87 9.50 -3.36
N TYR A 38 2.09 8.73 -2.62
CA TYR A 38 0.66 8.94 -2.46
C TYR A 38 0.31 8.99 -1.00
N PHE A 39 -0.59 9.91 -0.67
CA PHE A 39 -1.12 10.10 0.67
C PHE A 39 -2.64 10.10 0.61
N ILE A 40 -3.27 9.67 1.69
CA ILE A 40 -4.72 9.71 1.88
C ILE A 40 -5.06 10.48 3.17
N ASP A 41 -6.29 10.97 3.24
CA ASP A 41 -6.78 11.63 4.44
C ASP A 41 -7.07 10.64 5.58
N GLU A 42 -7.34 11.19 6.76
CA GLU A 42 -7.66 10.40 7.94
C GLU A 42 -8.95 9.59 7.79
N ASN A 43 -9.96 10.13 7.09
CA ASN A 43 -11.23 9.44 6.87
C ASN A 43 -11.01 8.16 6.07
N LYS A 44 -10.25 8.24 4.97
CA LYS A 44 -9.93 7.09 4.13
C LYS A 44 -9.02 6.11 4.86
N PHE A 45 -8.07 6.60 5.65
CA PHE A 45 -7.26 5.74 6.51
C PHE A 45 -8.14 4.94 7.49
N ASN A 46 -9.11 5.59 8.15
CA ASN A 46 -10.02 4.91 9.08
C ASN A 46 -10.91 3.88 8.39
N GLU A 47 -11.42 4.17 7.19
CA GLU A 47 -12.15 3.20 6.34
C GLU A 47 -11.28 1.96 6.04
N MET A 48 -9.98 2.16 5.83
CA MET A 48 -9.02 1.14 5.43
C MET A 48 -8.13 0.63 6.58
N LYS A 49 -8.44 0.97 7.84
CA LYS A 49 -7.59 0.70 9.02
C LYS A 49 -7.17 -0.75 9.16
N ASN A 50 -8.01 -1.67 8.69
CA ASN A 50 -7.74 -3.10 8.66
C ASN A 50 -6.55 -3.53 7.76
N PHE A 51 -6.13 -2.66 6.84
CA PHE A 51 -5.01 -2.84 5.91
C PHE A 51 -3.81 -1.93 6.26
N SER A 52 -3.84 -1.26 7.42
CA SER A 52 -2.69 -0.51 7.91
C SER A 52 -1.50 -1.45 8.15
N VAL A 53 -0.30 -0.97 7.80
CA VAL A 53 0.96 -1.65 8.09
C VAL A 53 1.58 -1.03 9.34
N LYS A 54 2.24 -1.87 10.14
CA LYS A 54 2.97 -1.48 11.34
C LYS A 54 4.41 -1.97 11.26
N ALA A 55 5.25 -1.43 12.15
CA ALA A 55 6.57 -2.01 12.37
C ALA A 55 6.44 -3.51 12.64
N ASP A 56 7.40 -4.28 12.12
CA ASP A 56 7.48 -5.75 12.22
C ASP A 56 6.41 -6.55 11.44
N ASP A 57 5.54 -5.89 10.66
CA ASP A 57 4.66 -6.61 9.74
C ASP A 57 5.46 -7.25 8.59
N ILE A 58 5.16 -8.51 8.29
CA ILE A 58 5.72 -9.22 7.13
C ILE A 58 4.84 -8.94 5.91
N ILE A 59 5.41 -8.26 4.91
CA ILE A 59 4.75 -7.98 3.64
C ILE A 59 5.25 -8.96 2.58
N MET A 60 4.34 -9.70 1.95
CA MET A 60 4.65 -10.64 0.88
C MET A 60 3.97 -10.19 -0.40
N SER A 61 4.75 -9.91 -1.44
CA SER A 61 4.20 -9.62 -2.77
C SER A 61 3.90 -10.92 -3.53
N CYS A 62 2.74 -10.99 -4.17
CA CYS A 62 2.42 -12.04 -5.15
C CYS A 62 2.79 -11.63 -6.59
N SER A 63 3.47 -10.49 -6.80
CA SER A 63 3.90 -10.00 -8.11
C SER A 63 5.10 -10.82 -8.62
N GLY A 64 4.82 -12.06 -9.03
CA GLY A 64 5.78 -12.96 -9.64
C GLY A 64 5.35 -13.34 -11.05
N THR A 65 5.92 -12.67 -12.04
CA THR A 65 6.28 -13.28 -13.33
C THR A 65 7.58 -12.65 -13.80
N ILE A 66 8.68 -13.42 -13.74
CA ILE A 66 9.80 -13.19 -14.66
C ILE A 66 9.31 -13.71 -16.00
N GLY A 67 8.70 -12.82 -16.79
CA GLY A 67 8.53 -13.06 -18.21
C GLY A 67 9.89 -12.95 -18.89
N LYS A 68 10.59 -14.07 -19.01
CA LYS A 68 11.56 -14.38 -20.07
C LYS A 68 11.87 -15.87 -20.06
N LEU A 69 11.48 -16.56 -21.13
CA LEU A 69 12.28 -17.66 -21.66
C LEU A 69 13.51 -17.04 -22.34
#